data_AF-A0A1C5KXW7-F1
#
_entry.id   AF-A0A1C5KXW7-F1
#
_cell.length_a   1.000
_cell.length_b   1.000
_cell.length_c   1.000
_cell.angle_alpha   90.00
_cell.angle_beta   90.00
_cell.angle_gamma   90.00
#
_symmetry.space_group_name_H-M   'P 1'
#
loop_
_entity.id
_entity.type
_entity.pdbx_description
1 polymer ?
#
loop_
_entity_poly.entity_id
_entity_poly.type
_entity_poly.pdbx_seq_one_letter_code
_entity_poly.pdbx_strand_id
1 'polypeptide(L)'
;MDILRISILGTVGVLLGILLKSRAPEYTSLITMGIGLVILGLAVGKIGYLFQSLEKLKESLPVDGSYVTTLLKMIGITYIGQFSSGICKDAGYASTGAQIDLFCRLSVMVLSMPVLLALLDTIQGFLA
;
A
#
# COMPACT_ATOMS: atom_id res chain seq x y z
N MET A 1 1.60 9.25 18.14
CA MET A 1 1.15 10.63 17.86
C MET A 1 0.76 10.85 16.39
N ASP A 2 1.43 10.22 15.42
CA ASP A 2 1.12 10.44 13.99
C ASP A 2 -0.18 9.78 13.51
N ILE A 3 -0.50 8.56 13.95
CA ILE A 3 -1.72 7.84 13.52
C ILE A 3 -3.01 8.55 13.99
N LEU A 4 -2.97 9.17 15.16
CA LEU A 4 -4.05 10.02 15.67
C LEU A 4 -4.23 11.27 14.80
N ARG A 5 -3.14 11.95 14.41
CA ARG A 5 -3.22 13.11 13.50
C ARG A 5 -3.76 12.73 12.13
N ILE A 6 -3.33 11.59 11.57
CA ILE A 6 -3.80 11.09 10.28
C ILE A 6 -5.29 10.71 10.36
N SER A 7 -5.72 10.05 11.45
CA SER A 7 -7.11 9.65 11.67
C SER A 7 -8.04 10.86 11.88
N ILE A 8 -7.58 11.88 12.62
CA ILE A 8 -8.34 13.13 12.83
C ILE A 8 -8.40 13.95 11.54
N LEU A 9 -7.31 14.05 10.76
CA LEU A 9 -7.32 14.70 9.44
C LEU A 9 -8.28 14.01 8.47
N GLY A 10 -8.28 12.67 8.43
CA GLY A 10 -9.17 11.90 7.58
C GLY A 10 -10.65 12.09 7.96
N THR A 11 -10.97 12.00 9.25
CA THR A 11 -12.37 12.17 9.72
C THR A 11 -12.89 13.59 9.52
N VAL A 12 -12.08 14.62 9.82
CA VAL A 12 -12.44 16.03 9.58
C VAL A 12 -12.56 16.32 8.08
N GLY A 13 -11.66 15.76 7.26
CA GLY A 13 -11.71 15.89 5.81
C GLY A 13 -12.96 15.27 5.19
N VAL A 14 -13.37 14.08 5.64
CA VAL A 14 -14.60 13.42 5.17
C VAL A 14 -15.85 14.21 5.60
N LEU A 15 -15.88 14.74 6.82
CA LEU A 15 -16.97 15.61 7.30
C LEU A 15 -17.11 16.89 6.47
N LEU A 16 -16.00 17.55 6.14
CA LEU A 16 -15.97 18.72 5.24
C LEU A 16 -16.41 18.36 3.82
N GLY A 17 -15.98 17.20 3.30
CA GLY A 17 -16.42 16.70 2.00
C GLY A 17 -17.93 16.47 1.93
N ILE A 18 -18.53 15.89 2.97
CA ILE A 18 -19.97 15.66 3.05
C ILE A 18 -20.75 17.00 3.09
N LEU A 19 -20.25 17.99 3.84
CA LEU A 19 -20.87 19.33 3.93
C LEU A 19 -20.83 20.09 2.59
N LEU A 20 -19.76 19.97 1.82
CA LEU A 20 -19.62 20.64 0.52
C LEU A 20 -20.36 19.94 -0.64
N LYS A 21 -20.63 18.64 -0.51
CA LYS A 21 -21.42 17.85 -1.47
C LYS A 21 -22.81 18.43 -1.74
N SER A 22 -23.36 19.17 -0.77
CA SER A 22 -24.67 19.81 -0.88
C SER A 22 -24.66 21.14 -1.65
N ARG A 23 -23.49 21.77 -1.87
CA ARG A 23 -23.37 23.09 -2.51
C ARG A 23 -22.71 23.06 -3.89
N ALA A 24 -21.73 22.18 -4.12
CA ALA A 24 -21.10 21.99 -5.43
C ALA A 24 -20.44 20.60 -5.55
N PRO A 25 -21.07 19.63 -6.25
CA PRO A 25 -20.59 18.24 -6.29
C PRO A 25 -19.25 18.08 -7.03
N GLU A 26 -18.92 18.97 -7.97
CA GLU A 26 -17.66 18.94 -8.73
C GLU A 26 -16.44 19.22 -7.85
N TYR A 27 -16.56 20.15 -6.89
CA TYR A 27 -15.49 20.46 -5.93
C TYR A 27 -15.33 19.38 -4.85
N THR A 28 -16.37 18.56 -4.64
CA THR A 28 -16.33 17.50 -3.62
C THR A 28 -15.33 16.42 -3.99
N SER A 29 -15.28 16.01 -5.27
CA SER A 29 -14.31 15.03 -5.78
C SER A 29 -12.87 15.54 -5.70
N LEU A 30 -12.64 16.83 -5.98
CA LEU A 30 -11.33 17.46 -5.88
C LEU A 30 -10.85 17.55 -4.41
N ILE A 31 -11.76 17.82 -3.47
CA ILE A 31 -11.44 17.90 -2.05
C ILE A 31 -11.16 16.53 -1.45
N THR A 32 -11.96 15.50 -1.77
CA THR A 32 -11.70 14.12 -1.30
C THR A 32 -10.37 13.59 -1.85
N MET A 33 -10.08 13.85 -3.12
CA MET A 33 -8.79 13.51 -3.73
C MET A 33 -7.63 14.28 -3.08
N GLY A 34 -7.79 15.57 -2.77
CA GLY A 34 -6.79 16.37 -2.07
C GLY A 34 -6.50 15.86 -0.65
N ILE A 35 -7.54 15.48 0.09
CA ILE A 35 -7.40 14.89 1.43
C ILE A 35 -6.67 13.53 1.35
N GLY A 36 -7.03 12.69 0.37
CA GLY A 36 -6.35 11.41 0.12
C GLY A 36 -4.85 11.59 -0.18
N LEU A 37 -4.49 12.61 -0.97
CA LEU A 37 -3.11 12.94 -1.29
C LEU A 37 -2.32 13.42 -0.07
N VAL A 38 -2.92 14.25 0.78
CA VAL A 38 -2.30 14.72 2.04
C VAL A 38 -2.08 13.57 3.02
N ILE A 39 -3.07 12.68 3.16
CA ILE A 39 -2.95 11.49 4.01
C ILE A 39 -1.80 10.59 3.55
N LEU A 40 -1.63 10.41 2.23
CA LEU A 40 -0.50 9.64 1.73
C LEU A 40 0.85 10.35 1.87
N GLY A 41 0.91 11.66 1.63
CA GLY A 41 2.14 12.43 1.89
C GLY A 41 2.66 12.19 3.32
N LEU A 42 1.75 12.10 4.29
CA LEU A 42 2.07 11.76 5.68
C LEU A 42 2.48 10.28 5.87
N ALA A 43 1.88 9.35 5.13
CA ALA A 43 2.21 7.92 5.18
C ALA A 43 3.57 7.58 4.56
N VAL A 44 3.98 8.26 3.48
CA VAL A 44 5.28 8.05 2.80
C VAL A 44 6.46 8.27 3.75
N GLY A 45 6.38 9.28 4.63
CA GLY A 45 7.41 9.53 5.64
C GLY A 45 7.61 8.37 6.64
N LYS A 46 6.57 7.59 6.92
CA LYS A 46 6.64 6.42 7.81
C LYS A 46 7.12 5.16 7.11
N ILE A 47 6.77 5.01 5.84
CA ILE A 47 7.27 3.95 4.98
C ILE A 47 8.80 3.97 4.91
N GLY A 48 9.42 5.15 4.76
CA GLY A 48 10.88 5.29 4.78
C GLY A 48 11.55 4.75 6.05
N TYR A 49 10.96 4.98 7.22
CA TYR A 49 11.47 4.46 8.50
C TYR A 49 11.38 2.92 8.60
N LEU A 50 10.29 2.35 8.07
CA LEU A 50 10.14 0.89 7.98
C LEU A 50 11.17 0.26 7.06
N PHE A 51 11.42 0.86 5.88
CA PHE A 51 12.46 0.39 4.96
C PHE A 51 13.85 0.43 5.61
N GLN A 52 14.20 1.52 6.30
CA GLN A 52 15.49 1.64 6.98
C GLN A 52 15.65 0.62 8.13
N SER A 53 14.56 0.31 8.83
CA SER A 53 14.57 -0.71 9.89
C SER A 53 14.72 -2.13 9.30
N LEU A 54 14.09 -2.40 8.16
CA LEU A 54 14.22 -3.68 7.46
C LEU A 54 15.63 -3.87 6.87
N GLU A 55 16.27 -2.80 6.40
CA GLU A 55 17.64 -2.84 5.89
C GLU A 55 18.65 -3.16 6.98
N LYS A 56 18.48 -2.58 8.19
CA LYS A 56 19.27 -2.97 9.37
C LYS A 56 19.04 -4.43 9.76
N LEU A 57 17.81 -4.91 9.64
CA LEU A 57 17.46 -6.31 9.91
C LEU A 57 18.14 -7.27 8.90
N LYS A 58 18.25 -6.85 7.64
CA LYS A 58 18.99 -7.59 6.59
C LYS A 58 20.48 -7.69 6.89
N GLU A 59 21.11 -6.66 7.44
CA GLU A 59 22.52 -6.72 7.90
C GLU A 59 22.69 -7.63 9.14
N SER A 60 21.64 -7.78 9.95
CA SER A 60 21.67 -8.51 11.23
C SER A 60 21.39 -10.01 11.10
N LEU A 61 20.75 -10.46 10.02
CA LEU A 61 20.40 -11.86 9.81
C LEU A 61 21.20 -12.49 8.65
N PRO A 62 21.66 -13.74 8.79
CA PRO A 62 22.24 -14.52 7.69
C PRO A 62 21.13 -15.05 6.77
N VAL A 63 20.29 -14.16 6.25
CA VAL A 63 19.23 -14.49 5.30
C VAL A 63 19.68 -13.98 3.94
N ASP A 64 19.62 -14.83 2.91
CA ASP A 64 19.89 -14.41 1.53
C ASP A 64 19.09 -13.16 1.20
N GLY A 65 19.81 -12.06 0.96
CA GLY A 65 19.21 -10.73 0.80
C GLY A 65 18.12 -10.67 -0.28
N SER A 66 18.13 -11.64 -1.20
CA SER A 66 17.10 -11.86 -2.22
C SER A 66 15.69 -12.05 -1.64
N TYR A 67 15.52 -12.82 -0.56
CA TYR A 67 14.19 -13.06 0.03
C TYR A 67 13.63 -11.82 0.73
N VAL A 68 14.47 -11.10 1.47
CA VAL A 68 14.09 -9.84 2.13
C VAL A 68 13.71 -8.79 1.08
N THR A 69 14.46 -8.69 -0.02
CA THR A 69 14.10 -7.78 -1.11
C THR A 69 12.81 -8.19 -1.82
N THR A 70 12.50 -9.49 -1.93
CA THR A 70 11.26 -9.98 -2.52
C THR A 70 10.05 -9.67 -1.64
N LEU A 71 10.17 -9.87 -0.32
CA LEU A 71 9.14 -9.48 0.64
C LEU A 71 8.89 -7.97 0.62
N LEU A 72 9.94 -7.16 0.59
CA LEU A 72 9.83 -5.70 0.46
C LEU A 72 9.12 -5.27 -0.82
N LYS A 73 9.45 -5.88 -1.96
CA LYS A 73 8.76 -5.61 -3.23
C LYS A 73 7.28 -5.94 -3.13
N MET A 74 6.92 -7.08 -2.53
CA MET A 74 5.53 -7.50 -2.36
C MET A 74 4.73 -6.52 -1.48
N ILE A 75 5.31 -6.09 -0.37
CA ILE A 75 4.72 -5.07 0.52
C ILE A 75 4.55 -3.74 -0.23
N GLY A 76 5.59 -3.29 -0.93
CA GLY A 76 5.56 -2.04 -1.68
C GLY A 76 4.47 -2.01 -2.76
N ILE A 77 4.37 -3.07 -3.57
CA ILE A 77 3.34 -3.19 -4.62
C ILE A 77 1.93 -3.15 -4.00
N THR A 78 1.72 -3.84 -2.88
CA THR A 78 0.42 -3.90 -2.22
C THR A 78 -0.04 -2.53 -1.71
N TYR A 79 0.84 -1.79 -1.02
CA TYR A 79 0.51 -0.47 -0.51
C TYR A 79 0.29 0.55 -1.63
N ILE A 80 1.16 0.57 -2.65
CA ILE A 80 1.03 1.49 -3.78
C ILE A 80 -0.24 1.17 -4.60
N GLY A 81 -0.54 -0.12 -4.80
CA GLY A 81 -1.72 -0.58 -5.52
C GLY A 81 -3.02 -0.25 -4.80
N GLN A 82 -3.12 -0.54 -3.49
CA GLN A 82 -4.29 -0.18 -2.70
C GLN A 82 -4.52 1.33 -2.66
N PHE A 83 -3.45 2.11 -2.55
CA PHE A 83 -3.56 3.55 -2.55
C PHE A 83 -4.05 4.11 -3.89
N SER A 84 -3.42 3.69 -4.99
CA SER A 84 -3.83 4.10 -6.34
C SER A 84 -5.27 3.71 -6.63
N SER A 85 -5.68 2.50 -6.21
CA SER A 85 -7.08 2.04 -6.30
C SER A 85 -8.03 2.91 -5.49
N GLY A 86 -7.62 3.28 -4.27
CA GLY A 86 -8.37 4.15 -3.36
C GLY A 86 -8.64 5.53 -3.97
N ILE A 87 -7.60 6.20 -4.49
CA ILE A 87 -7.78 7.51 -5.14
C ILE A 87 -8.73 7.42 -6.34
N CYS A 88 -8.56 6.40 -7.20
CA CYS A 88 -9.43 6.24 -8.36
C CYS A 88 -10.90 6.03 -7.94
N LYS A 89 -11.15 5.26 -6.87
CA LYS A 89 -12.50 5.06 -6.33
C LYS A 89 -13.06 6.36 -5.73
N ASP A 90 -12.26 7.10 -4.98
CA ASP A 90 -12.66 8.35 -4.33
C ASP A 90 -12.92 9.48 -5.33
N ALA A 91 -12.26 9.45 -6.50
CA ALA A 91 -12.49 10.38 -7.60
C ALA A 91 -13.73 10.05 -8.45
N GLY A 92 -14.45 8.96 -8.14
CA GLY A 92 -15.61 8.49 -8.89
C GLY A 92 -15.29 7.46 -9.99
N TYR A 93 -14.02 7.13 -10.21
CA TYR A 93 -13.54 6.12 -11.16
C TYR A 93 -13.39 4.74 -10.51
N ALA A 94 -14.49 4.23 -9.93
CA ALA A 94 -14.48 2.96 -9.19
C ALA A 94 -14.05 1.76 -10.05
N SER A 95 -14.44 1.72 -11.33
CA SER A 95 -14.05 0.65 -12.27
C SER A 95 -12.54 0.61 -12.51
N THR A 96 -11.90 1.77 -12.71
CA THR A 96 -10.44 1.86 -12.87
C THR A 96 -9.73 1.47 -11.58
N GLY A 97 -10.23 1.91 -10.43
CA GLY A 97 -9.70 1.47 -9.14
C GLY A 97 -9.80 -0.04 -8.93
N ALA A 98 -10.90 -0.68 -9.35
CA ALA A 98 -11.04 -2.14 -9.27
C ALA A 98 -10.04 -2.89 -10.17
N GLN A 99 -9.77 -2.36 -11.37
CA GLN A 99 -8.74 -2.92 -12.27
C GLN A 99 -7.34 -2.83 -11.65
N ILE A 100 -7.01 -1.72 -10.97
CA ILE A 100 -5.74 -1.55 -10.26
C ILE A 100 -5.61 -2.58 -9.11
N ASP A 101 -6.68 -2.79 -8.34
CA ASP A 101 -6.69 -3.78 -7.24
C ASP A 101 -6.46 -5.20 -7.76
N LEU A 102 -7.12 -5.56 -8.86
CA LEU A 102 -6.95 -6.86 -9.51
C LEU A 102 -5.51 -7.07 -9.99
N PHE A 103 -4.94 -6.07 -10.67
CA PHE A 103 -3.56 -6.12 -11.14
C PHE A 103 -2.55 -6.24 -10.00
N CYS A 104 -2.79 -5.53 -8.90
CA CYS A 104 -1.97 -5.62 -7.70
C CYS A 104 -1.97 -7.03 -7.11
N ARG A 105 -3.14 -7.67 -7.00
CA ARG A 105 -3.26 -9.05 -6.49
C ARG A 105 -2.56 -10.05 -7.41
N LEU A 106 -2.70 -9.90 -8.72
CA LEU A 106 -2.02 -10.74 -9.70
C LEU A 106 -0.50 -10.59 -9.59
N SER A 107 0.01 -9.36 -9.44
CA SER A 107 1.44 -9.10 -9.28
C SER A 107 2.00 -9.77 -8.03
N VAL A 108 1.27 -9.73 -6.91
CA VAL A 108 1.65 -10.42 -5.66
C VAL A 108 1.63 -11.94 -5.85
N MET A 109 0.64 -12.51 -6.54
CA MET A 109 0.62 -13.94 -6.87
C MET A 109 1.85 -14.38 -7.67
N VAL A 110 2.24 -13.61 -8.70
CA VAL A 110 3.43 -13.90 -9.51
C VAL A 110 4.70 -13.86 -8.65
N LEU A 111 4.82 -12.88 -7.74
CA LEU A 111 5.95 -12.78 -6.81
C LEU A 111 5.98 -13.88 -5.73
N SER A 112 4.83 -14.50 -5.44
CA SER A 112 4.74 -15.59 -4.46
C SER A 112 5.18 -16.95 -5.01
N MET A 113 5.11 -17.17 -6.33
CA MET A 113 5.58 -18.41 -6.98
C MET A 113 7.05 -18.77 -6.68
N PRO A 114 8.04 -17.88 -6.82
CA PRO A 114 9.43 -18.23 -6.51
C PRO A 114 9.63 -18.60 -5.04
N VAL A 115 8.85 -17.99 -4.13
CA VAL A 115 8.90 -18.33 -2.69
C VAL A 115 8.35 -19.75 -2.46
N LEU A 116 7.24 -20.10 -3.12
CA LEU A 116 6.67 -21.45 -3.06
C LEU A 116 7.66 -22.50 -3.58
N LEU A 117 8.32 -22.23 -4.72
CA LEU A 117 9.31 -23.13 -5.31
C LEU A 117 10.51 -23.35 -4.39
N ALA A 118 11.06 -22.27 -3.80
CA ALA A 118 12.16 -22.36 -2.84
C ALA A 118 11.78 -23.21 -1.62
N LEU A 119 10.54 -23.10 -1.15
CA LEU A 119 10.03 -23.86 -0.02
C LEU A 119 9.91 -25.36 -0.37
N LEU A 120 9.40 -25.69 -1.57
CA LEU A 120 9.35 -27.07 -2.06
C LEU A 120 10.73 -27.69 -2.22
N ASP A 121 11.70 -26.95 -2.76
CA ASP A 121 13.10 -27.38 -2.91
C ASP A 121 13.73 -27.68 -1.54
N THR A 122 13.50 -26.79 -0.56
CA THR A 122 13.97 -26.98 0.82
C THR A 122 13.36 -28.25 1.46
N ILE A 123 12.06 -28.50 1.26
CA ILE A 123 11.40 -29.73 1.76
C ILE A 123 12.01 -30.96 1.10
N GLN A 124 12.22 -30.94 -0.21
CA GLN A 124 12.85 -32.06 -0.94
C GLN A 124 14.27 -32.32 -0.43
N GLY A 125 15.05 -31.28 -0.16
CA GLY A 125 16.39 -31.38 0.41
C GLY A 125 16.42 -31.94 1.84
N PHE A 126 15.36 -31.76 2.64
CA PHE A 126 15.22 -32.37 3.97
C PHE A 126 14.71 -33.82 3.92
N LEU A 127 14.01 -34.20 2.85
CA LEU A 127 13.42 -35.54 2.69
C LEU A 127 14.38 -36.54 2.01
N ALA A 128 15.45 -36.04 1.39
CA ALA A 128 16.53 -36.83 0.76
C ALA A 128 17.64 -37.16 1.76
#